data_AF-A0A960IG53-F1
#
_entry.id   AF-A0A960IG53-F1
#
_cell.length_a   1.000
_cell.length_b   1.000
_cell.length_c   1.000
_cell.angle_alpha   90.00
_cell.angle_beta   90.00
_cell.angle_gamma   90.00
#
_symmetry.space_group_name_H-M   'P 1'
#
loop_
_entity.id
_entity.type
_entity.pdbx_description
1 polymer ?
#
loop_
_entity_poly.entity_id
_entity_poly.type
_entity_poly.pdbx_seq_one_letter_code
_entity_poly.pdbx_strand_id
1 'polypeptide(L)'
;MNVDFVPGRVVVSGTPVDCAADRALPEVSATISSAEAAPGPGARPKQPRSTWRAVALPSEHGGWGLTAEPVILGLLIEPSGAGVAIGLAAGLAFLARTPLKVVLVDHWRRRSLPRTRIAGRIAVAEVASIVGLLAIGVTTGGPWSWVPLALAAPAVGIELWFDMRSRSRRLTPELAGTIGIGSVAAAIVLAGGGSAATAAGAWLLTAARAVASLPFVRYQLRKAKGQPHRRWAQDLAQLAALTIVVAASAFGLLPWAAAAAIGALAVVQLTLARIRPPKAVIVGVQQLFLGLAVMITGGLAMT
;
A
#
# COMPACT_ATOMS: atom_id res chain seq x y z
N MET A 1 -39.13 -22.60 13.27
CA MET A 1 -39.96 -22.11 14.38
C MET A 1 -39.12 -22.16 15.65
N ASN A 2 -38.96 -21.02 16.33
CA ASN A 2 -38.26 -20.84 17.61
C ASN A 2 -38.68 -21.86 18.67
N VAL A 3 -37.76 -22.28 19.55
CA VAL A 3 -37.94 -22.21 21.02
C VAL A 3 -36.59 -22.19 21.73
N ASP A 4 -36.58 -21.44 22.83
CA ASP A 4 -35.55 -20.99 23.74
C ASP A 4 -34.91 -22.02 24.70
N PHE A 5 -33.88 -21.49 25.37
CA PHE A 5 -33.02 -22.06 26.40
C PHE A 5 -33.64 -21.94 27.81
N VAL A 6 -33.68 -23.03 28.60
CA VAL A 6 -33.73 -22.99 30.09
C VAL A 6 -33.06 -24.22 30.70
N PRO A 7 -32.03 -24.05 31.53
CA PRO A 7 -31.75 -24.92 32.68
C PRO A 7 -31.80 -24.07 33.96
N GLY A 8 -32.41 -24.46 35.08
CA GLY A 8 -32.38 -25.76 35.73
C GLY A 8 -31.73 -25.57 37.11
N ARG A 9 -32.58 -25.33 38.13
CA ARG A 9 -32.24 -24.99 39.53
C ARG A 9 -31.30 -26.00 40.20
N VAL A 10 -30.39 -25.51 41.02
CA VAL A 10 -29.82 -26.27 42.15
C VAL A 10 -30.30 -25.61 43.43
N VAL A 11 -31.01 -26.39 44.25
CA VAL A 11 -31.49 -26.05 45.59
C VAL A 11 -30.47 -26.56 46.60
N VAL A 12 -30.03 -25.71 47.53
CA VAL A 12 -29.36 -26.11 48.78
C VAL A 12 -30.04 -25.37 49.94
N SER A 13 -30.36 -26.12 50.99
CA SER A 13 -31.19 -25.76 52.14
C SER A 13 -30.35 -25.61 53.42
N GLY A 14 -30.74 -24.64 54.26
CA GLY A 14 -30.44 -24.53 55.71
C GLY A 14 -29.27 -23.59 56.06
N THR A 15 -29.34 -22.64 57.02
CA THR A 15 -30.32 -22.20 58.03
C THR A 15 -29.93 -20.76 58.48
N PRO A 16 -30.77 -20.03 59.26
CA PRO A 16 -30.87 -18.57 59.24
C PRO A 16 -30.10 -17.83 60.34
N VAL A 17 -29.77 -16.55 60.09
CA VAL A 17 -29.55 -15.53 61.14
C VAL A 17 -30.22 -14.24 60.69
N ASP A 18 -31.32 -13.91 61.35
CA ASP A 18 -32.01 -12.61 61.30
C ASP A 18 -31.44 -11.63 62.34
N CYS A 19 -31.76 -10.35 62.13
CA CYS A 19 -31.77 -9.20 63.05
C CYS A 19 -30.67 -8.13 62.87
N ALA A 20 -30.94 -7.25 61.90
CA ALA A 20 -31.20 -5.82 62.09
C ALA A 20 -30.36 -5.02 63.11
N ALA A 21 -29.61 -4.02 62.59
CA ALA A 21 -29.49 -2.69 63.19
C ALA A 21 -28.97 -1.68 62.14
N ASP A 22 -29.91 -1.06 61.44
CA ASP A 22 -30.07 0.38 61.22
C ASP A 22 -28.83 1.30 61.42
N ARG A 23 -28.40 1.98 60.34
CA ARG A 23 -27.98 3.40 60.38
C ARG A 23 -27.85 4.01 58.98
N ALA A 24 -28.57 5.11 58.81
CA ALA A 24 -28.65 5.97 57.64
C ALA A 24 -27.37 6.79 57.33
N LEU A 25 -27.06 6.90 56.02
CA LEU A 25 -26.62 8.05 55.18
C LEU A 25 -25.74 9.18 55.78
N PRO A 26 -24.76 9.76 55.03
CA PRO A 26 -25.06 10.47 53.79
C PRO A 26 -24.08 10.34 52.60
N GLU A 27 -24.61 10.65 51.42
CA GLU A 27 -23.87 10.99 50.19
C GLU A 27 -22.83 12.07 50.46
N VAL A 28 -21.57 11.79 50.08
CA VAL A 28 -20.55 12.82 49.89
C VAL A 28 -20.09 12.75 48.45
N SER A 29 -20.62 13.67 47.66
CA SER A 29 -20.11 14.05 46.35
C SER A 29 -18.73 14.69 46.55
N ALA A 30 -17.66 14.03 46.11
CA ALA A 30 -16.31 14.59 46.10
C ALA A 30 -15.60 14.23 44.79
N THR A 31 -15.69 15.18 43.87
CA THR A 31 -14.88 15.34 42.66
C THR A 31 -13.39 15.43 43.02
N ILE A 32 -12.58 14.41 42.67
CA ILE A 32 -11.11 14.52 42.58
C ILE A 32 -10.70 13.66 41.36
N SER A 33 -10.67 14.28 40.18
CA SER A 33 -9.43 14.77 39.53
C SER A 33 -8.43 13.65 39.28
N SER A 34 -8.43 13.17 38.04
CA SER A 34 -7.43 12.30 37.45
C SER A 34 -6.04 12.87 37.73
N ALA A 35 -5.29 12.23 38.64
CA ALA A 35 -3.88 12.47 38.81
C ALA A 35 -3.16 12.00 37.53
N GLU A 36 -2.94 12.95 36.62
CA GLU A 36 -2.06 12.83 35.49
C GLU A 36 -0.64 12.54 36.01
N ALA A 37 -0.17 11.32 35.74
CA ALA A 37 1.18 10.91 36.08
C ALA A 37 2.18 11.89 35.43
N ALA A 38 2.96 12.57 36.27
CA ALA A 38 3.98 13.51 35.81
C ALA A 38 4.93 12.83 34.81
N PRO A 39 5.28 13.49 33.68
CA PRO A 39 6.28 12.96 32.76
C PRO A 39 7.63 12.86 33.49
N GLY A 40 8.26 11.68 33.43
CA GLY A 40 9.60 11.50 33.98
C GLY A 40 10.60 12.50 33.37
N PRO A 41 11.57 13.01 34.15
CA PRO A 41 12.55 13.98 33.68
C PRO A 41 13.45 13.31 32.63
N GLY A 42 13.21 13.58 31.36
CA GLY A 42 14.00 13.05 30.25
C GLY A 42 13.27 12.89 28.92
N ALA A 43 11.94 12.94 28.89
CA ALA A 43 11.20 12.96 27.64
C ALA A 43 11.25 14.35 26.99
N ARG A 44 12.22 14.58 26.09
CA ARG A 44 12.16 15.74 25.19
C ARG A 44 10.79 15.74 24.50
N PRO A 45 10.01 16.83 24.57
CA PRO A 45 8.75 16.90 23.83
C PRO A 45 9.04 16.68 22.35
N LYS A 46 8.39 15.69 21.74
CA LYS A 46 8.48 15.47 20.29
C LYS A 46 8.03 16.76 19.63
N GLN A 47 8.94 17.46 18.96
CA GLN A 47 8.62 18.70 18.27
C GLN A 47 7.40 18.46 17.36
N PRO A 48 6.35 19.30 17.45
CA PRO A 48 5.19 19.17 16.58
C PRO A 48 5.67 19.28 15.13
N ARG A 49 5.50 18.20 14.36
CA ARG A 49 5.81 18.21 12.92
C ARG A 49 4.97 19.31 12.29
N SER A 50 5.58 20.17 11.46
CA SER A 50 4.84 21.22 10.77
C SER A 50 3.66 20.61 10.00
N THR A 51 2.47 21.17 10.20
CA THR A 51 1.20 20.65 9.63
C THR A 51 1.31 20.43 8.11
N TRP A 52 2.10 21.25 7.42
CA TRP A 52 2.41 21.10 6.00
C TRP A 52 3.18 19.83 5.66
N ARG A 53 4.29 19.52 6.37
CA ARG A 53 5.05 18.29 6.14
C ARG A 53 4.29 17.04 6.59
N ALA A 54 3.39 17.17 7.58
CA ALA A 54 2.53 16.07 8.00
C ALA A 54 1.45 15.72 6.97
N VAL A 55 1.06 16.67 6.11
CA VAL A 55 0.01 16.52 5.10
C VAL A 55 0.56 16.24 3.70
N ALA A 56 1.72 16.83 3.35
CA ALA A 56 2.27 16.73 1.99
C ALA A 56 3.21 15.54 1.78
N LEU A 57 3.84 14.99 2.84
CA LEU A 57 4.83 13.92 2.69
C LEU A 57 4.29 12.59 3.22
N PRO A 58 4.18 11.55 2.36
CA PRO A 58 3.86 10.19 2.79
C PRO A 58 4.89 9.72 3.83
N SER A 59 4.40 9.20 4.96
CA SER A 59 5.26 8.58 5.98
C SER A 59 5.66 7.14 5.64
N GLU A 60 5.09 6.60 4.54
CA GLU A 60 5.29 5.22 4.11
C GLU A 60 6.55 5.10 3.26
N HIS A 61 7.58 4.48 3.82
CA HIS A 61 8.86 4.30 3.14
C HIS A 61 8.76 3.26 2.00
N GLY A 62 7.79 2.34 2.07
CA GLY A 62 7.58 1.28 1.08
C GLY A 62 6.90 1.74 -0.21
N GLY A 63 6.08 2.80 -0.16
CA GLY A 63 5.37 3.29 -1.35
C GLY A 63 6.28 3.99 -2.37
N TRP A 64 7.42 4.52 -1.90
CA TRP A 64 8.42 5.15 -2.76
C TRP A 64 9.07 4.15 -3.72
N GLY A 65 9.45 2.97 -3.22
CA GLY A 65 10.02 1.91 -4.06
C GLY A 65 9.03 1.41 -5.10
N LEU A 66 7.81 1.08 -4.68
CA LEU A 66 6.78 0.51 -5.56
C LEU A 66 6.34 1.48 -6.67
N THR A 67 6.45 2.80 -6.45
CA THR A 67 6.15 3.80 -7.50
C THR A 67 7.36 4.08 -8.38
N ALA A 68 8.57 4.10 -7.81
CA ALA A 68 9.80 4.36 -8.58
C ALA A 68 10.20 3.18 -9.47
N GLU A 69 9.97 1.94 -9.03
CA GLU A 69 10.28 0.70 -9.75
C GLU A 69 9.76 0.70 -11.21
N PRO A 70 8.46 0.91 -11.50
CA PRO A 70 7.96 0.93 -12.88
C PRO A 70 8.49 2.09 -13.70
N VAL A 71 8.76 3.25 -13.08
CA VAL A 71 9.34 4.41 -13.78
C VAL A 71 10.76 4.10 -14.23
N ILE A 72 11.58 3.55 -13.32
CA ILE A 72 12.96 3.13 -13.63
C ILE A 72 12.95 2.07 -14.70
N LEU A 73 12.08 1.06 -14.60
CA LEU A 73 11.96 0.01 -15.62
C LEU A 73 11.64 0.60 -17.00
N GLY A 74 10.60 1.43 -17.11
CA GLY A 74 10.20 2.00 -18.38
C GLY A 74 11.29 2.86 -19.02
N LEU A 75 11.94 3.73 -18.23
CA LEU A 75 13.03 4.59 -18.70
C LEU A 75 14.31 3.82 -19.03
N LEU A 76 14.54 2.66 -18.40
CA LEU A 76 15.67 1.80 -18.71
C LEU A 76 15.49 1.09 -20.06
N ILE A 77 14.25 0.71 -20.39
CA ILE A 77 13.92 0.05 -21.66
C ILE A 77 13.90 1.06 -22.82
N GLU A 78 13.17 2.17 -22.67
CA GLU A 78 13.05 3.21 -23.71
C GLU A 78 13.26 4.62 -23.11
N PRO A 79 14.52 5.10 -23.04
CA PRO A 79 14.82 6.42 -22.50
C PRO A 79 14.23 7.54 -23.37
N SER A 80 13.29 8.32 -22.81
CA SER A 80 12.64 9.40 -23.55
C SER A 80 12.21 10.57 -22.65
N GLY A 81 12.14 11.78 -23.21
CA GLY A 81 11.63 12.96 -22.51
C GLY A 81 10.14 12.81 -22.14
N ALA A 82 9.35 12.19 -23.01
CA ALA A 82 7.96 11.84 -22.74
C ALA A 82 7.85 10.89 -21.55
N GLY A 83 8.71 9.87 -21.52
CA GLY A 83 8.83 8.95 -20.40
C GLY A 83 9.17 9.64 -19.07
N VAL A 84 10.09 10.60 -19.09
CA VAL A 84 10.44 11.39 -17.90
C VAL A 84 9.24 12.20 -17.41
N ALA A 85 8.49 12.84 -18.32
CA ALA A 85 7.28 13.58 -17.95
C ALA A 85 6.21 12.68 -17.31
N ILE A 86 5.97 11.49 -17.88
CA ILE A 86 5.05 10.48 -17.34
C ILE A 86 5.55 9.98 -15.96
N GLY A 87 6.85 9.72 -15.82
CA GLY A 87 7.46 9.28 -14.56
C GLY A 87 7.34 10.32 -13.45
N LEU A 88 7.60 11.60 -13.76
CA LEU A 88 7.39 12.72 -12.84
C LEU A 88 5.91 12.87 -12.46
N ALA A 89 4.99 12.70 -13.42
CA ALA A 89 3.56 12.72 -13.15
C ALA A 89 3.13 11.59 -12.19
N ALA A 90 3.67 10.38 -12.37
CA ALA A 90 3.43 9.26 -11.47
C ALA A 90 3.97 9.53 -10.04
N GLY A 91 5.18 10.10 -9.94
CA GLY A 91 5.76 10.52 -8.66
C GLY A 91 4.93 11.60 -7.96
N LEU A 92 4.45 12.61 -8.70
CA LEU A 92 3.55 13.62 -8.17
C LEU A 92 2.19 13.03 -7.79
N ALA A 93 1.63 12.08 -8.55
CA ALA A 93 0.39 11.41 -8.20
C ALA A 93 0.50 10.63 -6.89
N PHE A 94 1.65 10.00 -6.64
CA PHE A 94 1.93 9.34 -5.36
C PHE A 94 1.99 10.33 -4.19
N LEU A 95 2.61 11.50 -4.37
CA LEU A 95 2.60 12.58 -3.38
C LEU A 95 1.18 13.10 -3.14
N ALA A 96 0.46 13.37 -4.23
CA ALA A 96 -0.89 13.92 -4.23
C ALA A 96 -1.93 13.01 -3.56
N ARG A 97 -1.65 11.71 -3.49
CA ARG A 97 -2.51 10.74 -2.80
C ARG A 97 -2.83 11.17 -1.37
N THR A 98 -1.89 11.76 -0.64
CA THR A 98 -2.08 12.12 0.78
C THR A 98 -3.09 13.26 0.95
N PRO A 99 -2.89 14.46 0.36
CA PRO A 99 -3.87 15.54 0.45
C PRO A 99 -5.18 15.20 -0.24
N LEU A 100 -5.15 14.50 -1.38
CA LEU A 100 -6.36 14.06 -2.07
C LEU A 100 -7.21 13.15 -1.17
N LYS A 101 -6.59 12.19 -0.49
CA LYS A 101 -7.29 11.30 0.46
C LYS A 101 -7.94 12.08 1.59
N VAL A 102 -7.29 13.10 2.16
CA VAL A 102 -7.88 13.94 3.20
C VAL A 102 -9.15 14.63 2.68
N VAL A 103 -9.08 15.22 1.49
CA VAL A 103 -10.22 15.91 0.86
C VAL A 103 -11.36 14.93 0.56
N LEU A 104 -11.06 13.80 -0.08
CA LEU A 104 -12.07 12.81 -0.46
C LEU A 104 -12.73 12.15 0.75
N VAL A 105 -11.97 11.85 1.81
CA VAL A 105 -12.52 11.24 3.04
C VAL A 105 -13.38 12.23 3.81
N ASP A 106 -12.92 13.48 3.96
CA ASP A 106 -13.68 14.51 4.66
C ASP A 106 -14.99 14.83 3.87
N HIS A 107 -14.91 14.93 2.54
CA HIS A 107 -16.08 15.06 1.66
C HIS A 107 -17.06 13.87 1.78
N TRP A 108 -16.56 12.64 1.71
CA TRP A 108 -17.37 11.42 1.85
C TRP A 108 -18.10 11.36 3.21
N ARG A 109 -17.44 11.85 4.28
CA ARG A 109 -18.02 11.91 5.62
C ARG A 109 -18.87 13.15 5.88
N ARG A 110 -19.08 14.00 4.86
CA ARG A 110 -19.77 15.31 4.95
C ARG A 110 -19.22 16.19 6.09
N ARG A 111 -17.90 16.18 6.28
CA ARG A 111 -17.20 17.00 7.28
C ARG A 111 -16.30 18.00 6.57
N SER A 112 -16.29 19.24 7.04
CA SER A 112 -15.35 20.26 6.59
C SER A 112 -14.52 20.70 7.79
N LEU A 113 -13.24 20.33 7.80
CA LEU A 113 -12.30 20.70 8.85
C LEU A 113 -11.37 21.79 8.32
N PRO A 114 -10.75 22.63 9.18
CA PRO A 114 -9.79 23.63 8.73
C PRO A 114 -8.62 23.03 7.91
N ARG A 115 -8.19 21.80 8.26
CA ARG A 115 -7.20 21.02 7.51
C ARG A 115 -7.64 20.66 6.08
N THR A 116 -8.95 20.52 5.84
CA THR A 116 -9.52 20.13 4.54
C THR A 116 -9.35 21.24 3.50
N ARG A 117 -9.45 22.52 3.91
CA ARG A 117 -9.23 23.66 3.00
C ARG A 117 -7.77 23.74 2.52
N ILE A 118 -6.82 23.53 3.43
CA ILE A 118 -5.39 23.52 3.09
C ILE A 118 -5.07 22.32 2.20
N ALA A 119 -5.54 21.11 2.58
CA ALA A 119 -5.37 19.91 1.78
C ALA A 119 -6.00 20.06 0.38
N GLY A 120 -7.15 20.72 0.27
CA GLY A 120 -7.82 21.00 -1.00
C GLY A 120 -6.99 21.88 -1.94
N ARG A 121 -6.38 22.96 -1.44
CA ARG A 121 -5.52 23.82 -2.25
C ARG A 121 -4.27 23.08 -2.75
N ILE A 122 -3.64 22.28 -1.88
CA ILE A 122 -2.48 21.46 -2.25
C ILE A 122 -2.89 20.44 -3.32
N ALA A 123 -3.99 19.70 -3.09
CA ALA A 123 -4.47 18.70 -4.03
C ALA A 123 -4.80 19.29 -5.41
N VAL A 124 -5.41 20.49 -5.47
CA VAL A 124 -5.67 21.17 -6.75
C VAL A 124 -4.37 21.51 -7.48
N ALA A 125 -3.38 22.06 -6.77
CA ALA A 125 -2.10 22.42 -7.36
C ALA A 125 -1.33 21.17 -7.87
N GLU A 126 -1.34 20.08 -7.10
CA GLU A 126 -0.71 18.82 -7.50
C GLU A 126 -1.44 18.18 -8.68
N VAL A 127 -2.77 18.12 -8.67
CA VAL A 127 -3.57 17.60 -9.80
C VAL A 127 -3.34 18.43 -11.05
N ALA A 128 -3.30 19.76 -10.95
CA ALA A 128 -2.98 20.63 -12.09
C ALA A 128 -1.57 20.37 -12.64
N SER A 129 -0.59 20.16 -11.75
CA SER A 129 0.79 19.84 -12.13
C SER A 129 0.88 18.47 -12.82
N ILE A 130 0.16 17.46 -12.31
CA ILE A 130 0.05 16.13 -12.93
C ILE A 130 -0.56 16.26 -14.32
N VAL A 131 -1.68 16.97 -14.46
CA VAL A 131 -2.34 17.18 -15.77
C VAL A 131 -1.39 17.89 -16.75
N GLY A 132 -0.63 18.89 -16.30
CA GLY A 132 0.37 19.56 -17.13
C GLY A 132 1.48 18.62 -17.61
N LEU A 133 2.05 17.81 -16.73
CA LEU A 133 3.07 16.82 -17.10
C LEU A 133 2.52 15.73 -18.04
N LEU A 134 1.31 15.27 -17.78
CA LEU A 134 0.63 14.31 -18.64
C LEU A 134 0.37 14.90 -20.03
N ALA A 135 -0.06 16.17 -20.12
CA ALA A 135 -0.24 16.86 -21.39
C ALA A 135 1.08 16.96 -22.19
N ILE A 136 2.21 17.22 -21.52
CA ILE A 136 3.54 17.16 -22.16
C ILE A 136 3.83 15.74 -22.67
N GLY A 137 3.50 14.72 -21.90
CA GLY A 137 3.61 13.32 -22.34
C GLY A 137 2.75 13.01 -23.57
N VAL A 138 1.53 13.56 -23.66
CA VAL A 138 0.62 13.36 -24.81
C VAL A 138 1.24 13.93 -26.08
N THR A 139 1.70 15.19 -26.01
CA THR A 139 2.19 15.92 -27.18
C THR A 139 3.51 15.36 -27.71
N THR A 140 4.26 14.64 -26.88
CA THR A 140 5.59 14.10 -27.23
C THR A 140 5.60 12.59 -27.48
N GLY A 141 4.76 11.79 -26.81
CA GLY A 141 4.75 10.33 -26.88
C GLY A 141 3.59 9.69 -27.65
N GLY A 142 2.66 10.49 -28.19
CA GLY A 142 1.53 10.02 -28.99
C GLY A 142 0.38 9.37 -28.19
N PRO A 143 -0.79 9.16 -28.82
CA PRO A 143 -2.02 8.75 -28.13
C PRO A 143 -2.01 7.31 -27.62
N TRP A 144 -1.22 6.42 -28.21
CA TRP A 144 -1.17 5.01 -27.82
C TRP A 144 -0.51 4.78 -26.45
N SER A 145 0.37 5.70 -26.01
CA SER A 145 1.02 5.66 -24.70
C SER A 145 0.05 5.68 -23.51
N TRP A 146 -1.21 6.09 -23.73
CA TRP A 146 -2.24 6.20 -22.70
C TRP A 146 -3.05 4.93 -22.49
N VAL A 147 -3.02 4.01 -23.45
CA VAL A 147 -3.81 2.76 -23.38
C VAL A 147 -3.53 1.98 -22.09
N PRO A 148 -2.27 1.78 -21.65
CA PRO A 148 -2.00 1.10 -20.38
C PRO A 148 -2.60 1.81 -19.17
N LEU A 149 -2.49 3.15 -19.10
CA LEU A 149 -3.04 3.94 -18.00
C LEU A 149 -4.56 3.88 -17.95
N ALA A 150 -5.21 3.96 -19.12
CA ALA A 150 -6.66 3.82 -19.25
C ALA A 150 -7.14 2.43 -18.81
N LEU A 151 -6.43 1.37 -19.21
CA LEU A 151 -6.71 0.00 -18.78
C LEU A 151 -6.49 -0.21 -17.28
N ALA A 152 -5.53 0.50 -16.67
CA ALA A 152 -5.26 0.45 -15.24
C ALA A 152 -6.24 1.27 -14.38
N ALA A 153 -6.95 2.24 -14.98
CA ALA A 153 -7.81 3.17 -14.27
C ALA A 153 -8.87 2.48 -13.36
N PRO A 154 -9.54 1.38 -13.77
CA PRO A 154 -10.46 0.67 -12.88
C PRO A 154 -9.77 0.09 -11.64
N ALA A 155 -8.55 -0.43 -11.77
CA ALA A 155 -7.80 -1.01 -10.66
C ALA A 155 -7.38 0.05 -9.64
N VAL A 156 -6.89 1.20 -10.12
CA VAL A 156 -6.58 2.37 -9.29
C VAL A 156 -7.84 2.93 -8.64
N GLY A 157 -8.97 2.96 -9.36
CA GLY A 157 -10.27 3.37 -8.82
C GLY A 157 -10.75 2.48 -7.68
N ILE A 158 -10.56 1.16 -7.78
CA ILE A 158 -10.86 0.21 -6.69
C ILE A 158 -9.99 0.51 -5.47
N GLU A 159 -8.69 0.74 -5.64
CA GLU A 159 -7.83 1.11 -4.52
C GLU A 159 -8.32 2.40 -3.85
N LEU A 160 -8.59 3.44 -4.64
CA LEU A 160 -9.07 4.73 -4.14
C LEU A 160 -10.39 4.60 -3.36
N TRP A 161 -11.31 3.79 -3.88
CA TRP A 161 -12.58 3.51 -3.23
C TRP A 161 -12.43 2.83 -1.87
N PHE A 162 -11.52 1.85 -1.77
CA PHE A 162 -11.22 1.20 -0.50
C PHE A 162 -10.46 2.12 0.47
N ASP A 163 -9.61 3.00 -0.06
CA ASP A 163 -8.93 4.05 0.70
C ASP A 163 -9.92 5.00 1.36
N MET A 164 -10.93 5.46 0.60
CA MET A 164 -12.00 6.34 1.12
C MET A 164 -12.80 5.67 2.24
N ARG A 165 -13.01 4.35 2.15
CA ARG A 165 -13.74 3.56 3.16
C ARG A 165 -12.88 3.13 4.35
N SER A 166 -11.64 3.61 4.44
CA SER A 166 -10.69 3.22 5.49
C SER A 166 -10.42 1.70 5.52
N ARG A 167 -10.60 1.02 4.37
CA ARG A 167 -10.37 -0.42 4.19
C ARG A 167 -9.12 -0.71 3.34
N SER A 168 -8.22 0.27 3.25
CA SER A 168 -6.99 0.21 2.45
C SER A 168 -6.09 -0.96 2.80
N ARG A 169 -6.07 -1.37 4.08
CA ARG A 169 -5.20 -2.46 4.59
C ARG A 169 -5.57 -3.86 4.09
N ARG A 170 -6.50 -4.00 3.13
CA ARG A 170 -6.85 -5.28 2.52
C ARG A 170 -5.89 -5.58 1.38
N LEU A 171 -5.54 -6.86 1.20
CA LEU A 171 -4.57 -7.27 0.17
C LEU A 171 -5.06 -6.94 -1.24
N THR A 172 -6.35 -7.11 -1.52
CA THR A 172 -6.93 -6.87 -2.86
C THR A 172 -6.73 -5.45 -3.37
N PRO A 173 -7.13 -4.37 -2.65
CA PRO A 173 -6.89 -3.02 -3.12
C PRO A 173 -5.40 -2.65 -3.18
N GLU A 174 -4.56 -3.19 -2.28
CA GLU A 174 -3.11 -2.96 -2.34
C GLU A 174 -2.47 -3.55 -3.61
N LEU A 175 -2.87 -4.77 -3.99
CA LEU A 175 -2.42 -5.40 -5.23
C LEU A 175 -2.96 -4.68 -6.46
N ALA A 176 -4.26 -4.36 -6.49
CA ALA A 176 -4.88 -3.64 -7.59
C ALA A 176 -4.22 -2.29 -7.84
N GLY A 177 -3.96 -1.53 -6.77
CA GLY A 177 -3.22 -0.28 -6.81
C GLY A 177 -1.81 -0.42 -7.37
N THR A 178 -1.03 -1.36 -6.81
CA THR A 178 0.37 -1.55 -7.20
C THR A 178 0.49 -2.05 -8.64
N ILE A 179 -0.35 -3.00 -9.07
CA ILE A 179 -0.40 -3.46 -10.45
C ILE A 179 -0.87 -2.33 -11.38
N GLY A 180 -1.83 -1.51 -10.93
CA GLY A 180 -2.30 -0.33 -11.66
C GLY A 180 -1.18 0.69 -11.88
N ILE A 181 -0.39 1.02 -10.85
CA ILE A 181 0.78 1.90 -10.97
C ILE A 181 1.85 1.28 -11.88
N GLY A 182 1.97 -0.05 -11.91
CA GLY A 182 2.85 -0.78 -12.83
C GLY A 182 2.62 -0.44 -14.31
N SER A 183 1.40 -0.02 -14.69
CA SER A 183 1.09 0.43 -16.06
C SER A 183 1.90 1.64 -16.52
N VAL A 184 2.45 2.41 -15.58
CA VAL A 184 3.35 3.53 -15.88
C VAL A 184 4.57 3.06 -16.66
N ALA A 185 5.12 1.87 -16.37
CA ALA A 185 6.23 1.31 -17.13
C ALA A 185 5.86 1.11 -18.61
N ALA A 186 4.68 0.52 -18.87
CA ALA A 186 4.18 0.31 -20.22
C ALA A 186 3.89 1.62 -20.94
N ALA A 187 3.32 2.61 -20.25
CA ALA A 187 3.06 3.93 -20.81
C ALA A 187 4.37 4.63 -21.23
N ILE A 188 5.41 4.54 -20.41
CA ILE A 188 6.74 5.08 -20.71
C ILE A 188 7.35 4.37 -21.92
N VAL A 189 7.32 3.02 -21.98
CA VAL A 189 7.86 2.26 -23.12
C VAL A 189 7.18 2.67 -24.43
N LEU A 190 5.85 2.75 -24.45
CA LEU A 190 5.11 3.18 -25.64
C LEU A 190 5.38 4.64 -25.99
N ALA A 191 5.51 5.53 -25.00
CA ALA A 191 5.85 6.93 -25.23
C ALA A 191 7.26 7.14 -25.80
N GLY A 192 8.19 6.21 -25.52
CA GLY A 192 9.52 6.18 -26.11
C GLY A 192 9.59 5.57 -27.51
N GLY A 193 8.49 5.02 -28.02
CA GLY A 193 8.43 4.36 -29.34
C GLY A 193 8.62 2.84 -29.29
N GLY A 194 8.71 2.24 -28.10
CA GLY A 194 8.82 0.80 -27.93
C GLY A 194 7.59 0.02 -28.39
N SER A 195 7.76 -1.27 -28.61
CA SER A 195 6.68 -2.13 -29.09
C SER A 195 5.60 -2.41 -28.03
N ALA A 196 4.37 -2.72 -28.48
CA ALA A 196 3.28 -3.13 -27.59
C ALA A 196 3.60 -4.41 -26.79
N ALA A 197 4.38 -5.34 -27.39
CA ALA A 197 4.83 -6.55 -26.71
C ALA A 197 5.80 -6.23 -25.57
N THR A 198 6.77 -5.35 -25.81
CA THR A 198 7.73 -4.89 -24.79
C THR A 198 7.01 -4.15 -23.65
N ALA A 199 6.06 -3.28 -23.99
CA ALA A 199 5.25 -2.55 -23.01
C ALA A 199 4.40 -3.51 -22.15
N ALA A 200 3.73 -4.49 -22.77
CA ALA A 200 2.98 -5.52 -22.06
C ALA A 200 3.90 -6.35 -21.16
N GLY A 201 5.09 -6.73 -21.62
CA GLY A 201 6.11 -7.40 -20.83
C GLY A 201 6.51 -6.60 -19.60
N ALA A 202 6.80 -5.31 -19.75
CA ALA A 202 7.17 -4.43 -18.64
C ALA A 202 6.07 -4.32 -17.57
N TRP A 203 4.80 -4.27 -18.01
CA TRP A 203 3.66 -4.30 -17.09
C TRP A 203 3.52 -5.65 -16.39
N LEU A 204 3.68 -6.77 -17.11
CA LEU A 204 3.62 -8.11 -16.53
C LEU A 204 4.75 -8.35 -15.51
N LEU A 205 5.95 -7.84 -15.77
CA LEU A 205 7.08 -7.94 -14.85
C LEU A 205 6.79 -7.18 -13.54
N THR A 206 6.32 -5.94 -13.63
CA THR A 206 5.95 -5.14 -12.44
C THR A 206 4.78 -5.77 -11.68
N ALA A 207 3.79 -6.33 -12.39
CA ALA A 207 2.68 -7.05 -11.79
C ALA A 207 3.13 -8.32 -11.05
N ALA A 208 3.97 -9.17 -11.67
CA ALA A 208 4.52 -10.36 -11.03
C ALA A 208 5.35 -10.00 -9.79
N ARG A 209 6.16 -8.94 -9.88
CA ARG A 209 6.94 -8.42 -8.76
C ARG A 209 6.05 -7.92 -7.60
N ALA A 210 4.94 -7.27 -7.90
CA ALA A 210 3.95 -6.86 -6.90
C ALA A 210 3.30 -8.08 -6.23
N VAL A 211 2.84 -9.05 -7.03
CA VAL A 211 2.22 -10.29 -6.55
C VAL A 211 3.16 -11.10 -5.65
N ALA A 212 4.46 -11.16 -5.95
CA ALA A 212 5.44 -11.81 -5.07
C ALA A 212 5.61 -11.08 -3.73
N SER A 213 5.93 -9.79 -3.77
CA SER A 213 6.37 -9.05 -2.58
C SER A 213 5.28 -8.66 -1.60
N LEU A 214 4.10 -8.25 -2.06
CA LEU A 214 3.06 -7.69 -1.18
C LEU A 214 2.57 -8.73 -0.15
N PRO A 215 2.18 -9.95 -0.56
CA PRO A 215 1.83 -11.03 0.37
C PRO A 215 2.99 -11.41 1.31
N PHE A 216 4.24 -11.43 0.82
CA PHE A 216 5.42 -11.73 1.63
C PHE A 216 5.67 -10.67 2.71
N VAL A 217 5.68 -9.39 2.34
CA VAL A 217 5.88 -8.28 3.29
C VAL A 217 4.77 -8.30 4.35
N ARG A 218 3.52 -8.47 3.93
CA ARG A 218 2.39 -8.57 4.86
C ARG A 218 2.52 -9.77 5.78
N TYR A 219 2.98 -10.91 5.27
CA TYR A 219 3.26 -12.10 6.06
C TYR A 219 4.33 -11.80 7.13
N GLN A 220 5.48 -11.22 6.75
CA GLN A 220 6.56 -10.88 7.67
C GLN A 220 6.12 -9.85 8.73
N LEU A 221 5.36 -8.83 8.33
CA LEU A 221 4.86 -7.81 9.26
C LEU A 221 3.85 -8.38 10.26
N ARG A 222 2.96 -9.28 9.84
CA ARG A 222 2.01 -9.95 10.75
C ARG A 222 2.71 -10.93 11.69
N LYS A 223 3.67 -11.69 11.16
CA LYS A 223 4.55 -12.58 11.93
C LYS A 223 5.34 -11.82 13.00
N ALA A 224 5.93 -10.68 12.64
CA ALA A 224 6.68 -9.83 13.58
C ALA A 224 5.79 -9.25 14.70
N LYS A 225 4.50 -9.03 14.42
CA LYS A 225 3.53 -8.49 15.37
C LYS A 225 2.77 -9.57 16.16
N GLY A 226 3.11 -10.85 16.00
CA GLY A 226 2.39 -11.96 16.61
C GLY A 226 0.92 -12.07 16.18
N GLN A 227 0.56 -11.51 15.03
CA GLN A 227 -0.82 -11.53 14.53
C GLN A 227 -1.09 -12.83 13.75
N PRO A 228 -2.36 -13.27 13.67
CA PRO A 228 -2.72 -14.44 12.87
C PRO A 228 -2.20 -14.32 11.44
N HIS A 229 -1.45 -15.32 10.99
CA HIS A 229 -0.81 -15.33 9.68
C HIS A 229 -0.91 -16.71 9.03
N ARG A 230 -1.05 -16.74 7.71
CA ARG A 230 -1.14 -17.99 6.92
C ARG A 230 0.03 -18.02 5.95
N ARG A 231 0.99 -18.93 6.17
CA ARG A 231 2.17 -19.07 5.31
C ARG A 231 1.79 -19.52 3.91
N TRP A 232 0.84 -20.44 3.75
CA TRP A 232 0.44 -20.93 2.43
C TRP A 232 -0.01 -19.82 1.47
N ALA A 233 -0.60 -18.73 2.00
CA ALA A 233 -1.08 -17.63 1.16
C ALA A 233 0.06 -16.86 0.49
N GLN A 234 1.23 -16.73 1.15
CA GLN A 234 2.40 -16.11 0.54
C GLN A 234 3.13 -17.09 -0.38
N ASP A 235 3.18 -18.38 -0.02
CA ASP A 235 3.75 -19.43 -0.89
C ASP A 235 2.95 -19.52 -2.22
N LEU A 236 1.62 -19.45 -2.17
CA LEU A 236 0.75 -19.40 -3.36
C LEU A 236 0.99 -18.14 -4.21
N ALA A 237 1.27 -17.00 -3.57
CA ALA A 237 1.58 -15.78 -4.29
C ALA A 237 2.94 -15.85 -5.03
N GLN A 238 3.95 -16.52 -4.45
CA GLN A 238 5.20 -16.78 -5.17
C GLN A 238 4.97 -17.66 -6.39
N LEU A 239 4.17 -18.73 -6.23
CA LEU A 239 3.81 -19.59 -7.35
C LEU A 239 3.09 -18.80 -8.45
N ALA A 240 2.10 -17.96 -8.08
CA ALA A 240 1.39 -17.12 -9.03
C ALA A 240 2.32 -16.16 -9.78
N ALA A 241 3.26 -15.50 -9.07
CA ALA A 241 4.25 -14.62 -9.69
C ALA A 241 5.14 -15.37 -10.69
N LEU A 242 5.60 -16.59 -10.35
CA LEU A 242 6.38 -17.44 -11.25
C LEU A 242 5.58 -17.86 -12.47
N THR A 243 4.33 -18.28 -12.28
CA THR A 243 3.45 -18.66 -13.40
C THR A 243 3.26 -17.48 -14.36
N ILE A 244 3.07 -16.26 -13.85
CA ILE A 244 2.93 -15.06 -14.69
C ILE A 244 4.17 -14.86 -15.57
N VAL A 245 5.38 -14.86 -14.98
CA VAL A 245 6.60 -14.60 -15.77
C VAL A 245 7.00 -15.74 -16.69
N VAL A 246 6.79 -17.00 -16.29
CA VAL A 246 7.07 -18.16 -17.14
C VAL A 246 6.13 -18.17 -18.35
N ALA A 247 4.84 -17.92 -18.14
CA ALA A 247 3.89 -17.80 -19.24
C ALA A 247 4.25 -16.63 -20.16
N ALA A 248 4.53 -15.45 -19.60
CA ALA A 248 4.93 -14.28 -20.38
C ALA A 248 6.20 -14.53 -21.21
N SER A 249 7.20 -15.23 -20.65
CA SER A 249 8.39 -15.63 -21.39
C SER A 249 8.12 -16.67 -22.48
N ALA A 250 7.24 -17.64 -22.22
CA ALA A 250 6.84 -18.62 -23.22
C ALA A 250 6.12 -17.98 -24.42
N PHE A 251 5.38 -16.88 -24.21
CA PHE A 251 4.75 -16.08 -25.27
C PHE A 251 5.66 -15.01 -25.88
N GLY A 252 6.94 -14.95 -25.50
CA GLY A 252 7.90 -13.97 -26.04
C GLY A 252 7.68 -12.53 -25.58
N LEU A 253 6.88 -12.30 -24.53
CA LEU A 253 6.65 -10.97 -23.96
C LEU A 253 7.75 -10.55 -22.97
N LEU A 254 8.43 -11.52 -22.36
CA LEU A 254 9.50 -11.29 -21.40
C LEU A 254 10.73 -12.17 -21.70
N PRO A 255 11.95 -11.64 -21.60
CA PRO A 255 13.15 -12.45 -21.68
C PRO A 255 13.22 -13.41 -20.49
N TRP A 256 13.79 -14.61 -20.69
CA TRP A 256 13.96 -15.60 -19.62
C TRP A 256 14.80 -15.09 -18.45
N ALA A 257 15.68 -14.10 -18.67
CA ALA A 257 16.41 -13.41 -17.62
C ALA A 257 15.48 -12.72 -16.60
N ALA A 258 14.38 -12.10 -17.05
CA ALA A 258 13.39 -11.48 -16.18
C ALA A 258 12.64 -12.54 -15.36
N ALA A 259 12.29 -13.67 -15.98
CA ALA A 259 11.68 -14.81 -15.28
C ALA A 259 12.64 -15.40 -14.23
N ALA A 260 13.92 -15.55 -14.54
CA ALA A 260 14.95 -16.01 -13.61
C ALA A 260 15.12 -15.04 -12.43
N ALA A 261 15.06 -13.73 -12.65
CA ALA A 261 15.13 -12.72 -11.59
C ALA A 261 13.96 -12.84 -10.59
N ILE A 262 12.74 -13.03 -11.09
CA ILE A 262 11.56 -13.32 -10.25
C ILE A 262 11.69 -14.69 -9.57
N GLY A 263 12.27 -15.69 -10.25
CA GLY A 263 12.68 -16.98 -9.68
C GLY A 263 13.56 -16.83 -8.45
N ALA A 264 14.68 -16.13 -8.59
CA ALA A 264 15.61 -15.86 -7.51
C ALA A 264 14.93 -15.09 -6.36
N LEU A 265 14.12 -14.08 -6.69
CA LEU A 265 13.33 -13.34 -5.72
C LEU A 265 12.40 -14.27 -4.92
N ALA A 266 11.68 -15.17 -5.59
CA ALA A 266 10.77 -16.11 -4.97
C ALA A 266 11.51 -17.07 -4.03
N VAL A 267 12.67 -17.60 -4.44
CA VAL A 267 13.53 -18.46 -3.60
C VAL A 267 13.97 -17.72 -2.33
N VAL A 268 14.43 -16.46 -2.47
CA VAL A 268 14.82 -15.63 -1.33
C VAL A 268 13.63 -15.41 -0.39
N GLN A 269 12.46 -15.04 -0.92
CA GLN A 269 11.27 -14.77 -0.09
C GLN A 269 10.75 -16.03 0.61
N LEU A 270 10.73 -17.17 -0.07
CA LEU A 270 10.39 -18.46 0.53
C LEU A 270 11.35 -18.80 1.68
N THR A 271 12.65 -18.59 1.49
CA THR A 271 13.66 -18.83 2.52
C THR A 271 13.45 -17.91 3.73
N LEU A 272 13.32 -16.60 3.50
CA LEU A 272 13.12 -15.61 4.56
C LEU A 272 11.80 -15.78 5.32
N ALA A 273 10.76 -16.33 4.69
CA ALA A 273 9.49 -16.60 5.35
C ALA A 273 9.59 -17.70 6.43
N ARG A 274 10.58 -18.59 6.31
CA ARG A 274 10.82 -19.67 7.29
C ARG A 274 11.62 -19.19 8.51
N ILE A 275 12.35 -18.07 8.39
CA ILE A 275 13.22 -17.53 9.43
C ILE A 275 12.44 -16.54 10.33
N ARG A 276 12.98 -16.19 11.50
CA ARG A 276 12.41 -15.15 12.37
C ARG A 276 12.33 -13.83 11.59
N PRO A 277 11.19 -13.10 11.68
CA PRO A 277 11.00 -11.90 10.88
C PRO A 277 11.94 -10.79 11.38
N PRO A 278 12.69 -10.13 10.47
CA PRO A 278 13.50 -8.98 10.83
C PRO A 278 12.61 -7.75 11.11
N LYS A 279 13.22 -6.66 11.59
CA LYS A 279 12.50 -5.40 11.82
C LYS A 279 11.82 -4.92 10.52
N ALA A 280 10.64 -4.30 10.65
CA ALA A 280 9.84 -3.84 9.51
C ALA A 280 10.61 -2.95 8.51
N VAL A 281 11.50 -2.08 9.03
CA VAL A 281 12.35 -1.21 8.19
C VAL A 281 13.30 -2.03 7.31
N ILE A 282 13.90 -3.10 7.86
CA ILE A 282 14.82 -3.97 7.12
C ILE A 282 14.08 -4.71 6.00
N VAL A 283 12.87 -5.21 6.30
CA VAL A 283 12.02 -5.85 5.26
C VAL A 283 11.76 -4.86 4.12
N GLY A 284 11.41 -3.61 4.44
CA GLY A 284 11.20 -2.57 3.42
C GLY A 284 12.43 -2.31 2.56
N VAL A 285 13.60 -2.12 3.19
CA VAL A 285 14.87 -1.88 2.49
C VAL A 285 15.28 -3.07 1.61
N GLN A 286 15.15 -4.30 2.13
CA GLN A 286 15.43 -5.51 1.35
C GLN A 286 14.54 -5.60 0.11
N GLN A 287 13.25 -5.31 0.25
CA GLN A 287 12.32 -5.35 -0.89
C GLN A 287 12.61 -4.26 -1.91
N LEU A 288 13.04 -3.07 -1.48
CA LEU A 288 13.46 -2.01 -2.38
C LEU A 288 14.65 -2.47 -3.26
N PHE A 289 15.72 -2.99 -2.66
CA PHE A 289 16.89 -3.44 -3.41
C PHE A 289 16.58 -4.65 -4.30
N LEU A 290 15.82 -5.62 -3.80
CA LEU A 290 15.40 -6.78 -4.57
C LEU A 290 14.46 -6.40 -5.73
N GLY A 291 13.58 -5.42 -5.52
CA GLY A 291 12.73 -4.87 -6.58
C GLY A 291 13.54 -4.17 -7.66
N LEU A 292 14.45 -3.29 -7.25
CA LEU A 292 15.33 -2.60 -8.18
C LEU A 292 16.21 -3.58 -8.98
N ALA A 293 16.76 -4.60 -8.33
CA ALA A 293 17.53 -5.65 -9.02
C ALA A 293 16.69 -6.36 -10.09
N VAL A 294 15.44 -6.73 -9.78
CA VAL A 294 14.51 -7.32 -10.77
C VAL A 294 14.24 -6.35 -11.93
N MET A 295 13.99 -5.07 -11.65
CA MET A 295 13.72 -4.08 -12.70
C MET A 295 14.95 -3.86 -13.60
N ILE A 296 16.15 -3.79 -13.02
CA ILE A 296 17.39 -3.63 -13.78
C ILE A 296 17.65 -4.87 -14.65
N THR A 297 17.57 -6.07 -14.06
CA THR A 297 17.80 -7.32 -14.82
C THR A 297 16.76 -7.50 -15.93
N GLY A 298 15.49 -7.22 -15.64
CA GLY A 298 14.43 -7.32 -16.65
C GLY A 298 14.58 -6.26 -17.75
N GLY A 299 14.80 -5.00 -17.38
CA GLY A 299 14.94 -3.89 -18.32
C GLY A 299 16.13 -4.06 -19.26
N LEU A 300 17.32 -4.38 -18.72
CA LEU A 300 18.53 -4.63 -19.55
C LEU A 300 18.39 -5.82 -20.49
N ALA A 301 17.51 -6.77 -20.19
CA ALA A 301 17.25 -7.91 -21.06
C ALA A 301 16.18 -7.62 -22.13
N MET A 302 15.50 -6.46 -22.05
CA MET A 302 14.44 -6.03 -22.96
C MET A 302 14.88 -4.92 -23.92
N THR A 303 16.03 -4.28 -23.65
CA THR A 303 16.74 -3.36 -24.57
C THR A 303 17.48 -4.13 -25.65
#